data_AF-A0A3S0RW98-F1
#
_entry.id   AF-A0A3S0RW98-F1
#
_cell.length_a   1.000
_cell.length_b   1.000
_cell.length_c   1.000
_cell.angle_alpha   90.00
_cell.angle_beta   90.00
_cell.angle_gamma   90.00
#
_symmetry.space_group_name_H-M   'P 1'
#
loop_
_entity.id
_entity.type
_entity.pdbx_description
1 polymer ?
#
loop_
_entity_poly.entity_id
_entity_poly.type
_entity_poly.pdbx_seq_one_letter_code
_entity_poly.pdbx_strand_id
1 'polypeptide(L)'
;MANNKGQADKYIDLLITELSLKKIETNLLIRDFMLILSPGIQGEKTKYLDISVSKINSVRNKMDNFSKNYLLIRFYDVFLIGDLVKFLNLMTNEKFIYSPPGNATTRKWQYAVEEDNFGYFIYLTKNPKEKFRLELVKHSDIKEYFNYFNEDVSYQNINNPLSKDEFIPHVYSYITSKGFTYLENNIKNLYLSLRTKPFIIISGISGTGKTKIVQLFAEAIGATEENEQFKLIPVRPDWSDSSDLLGYRDIKGEFWKGPLTKIVEHALANPDLPHFVLLDEMNLARVEYYFSDVLSVMESRKKDEEGNFTSSPLITFEENEEEKTVTLPGNLYVIGTVNMDETTHSFSKKVLDRANTIEFNEIDLMNFDAMVEKESVKPIQVSNDVLESTYIHLIDAFSAHEPLIRQVSEKINAINESLKVIHAQVGYRVRDEISFYMAHNAEAGMLLTENEAMDFCIMQKILPRISGTQNIVEPVLEKLEIELKPYEKCSKKIEEMKKRLDDNGFVSFWTA
;
A
#
# COMPACT_ATOMS: atom_id res chain seq x y z
N MET A 1 5.98 -6.06 53.63
CA MET A 1 6.41 -4.67 53.33
C MET A 1 7.92 -4.50 53.13
N ALA A 2 8.80 -5.31 53.73
CA ALA A 2 10.26 -5.17 53.53
C ALA A 2 10.84 -5.92 52.30
N ASN A 3 10.24 -7.04 51.86
CA ASN A 3 10.80 -7.87 50.78
C ASN A 3 10.58 -7.34 49.34
N ASN A 4 9.46 -6.66 49.05
CA ASN A 4 9.18 -6.19 47.68
C ASN A 4 9.91 -4.88 47.33
N LYS A 5 10.29 -4.09 48.33
CA LYS A 5 11.16 -2.91 48.13
C LYS A 5 12.57 -3.34 47.69
N GLY A 6 13.09 -4.40 48.33
CA GLY A 6 14.37 -5.00 47.97
C GLY A 6 14.38 -5.64 46.57
N GLN A 7 13.27 -6.20 46.09
CA GLN A 7 13.15 -6.67 44.71
C GLN A 7 13.05 -5.51 43.71
N ALA A 8 12.28 -4.46 44.00
CA ALA A 8 12.18 -3.28 43.13
C ALA A 8 13.55 -2.63 42.90
N ASP A 9 14.32 -2.42 43.98
CA ASP A 9 15.68 -1.87 43.92
C ASP A 9 16.65 -2.83 43.21
N LYS A 10 16.56 -4.15 43.44
CA LYS A 10 17.39 -5.16 42.76
C LYS A 10 17.22 -5.14 41.23
N TYR A 11 16.01 -4.92 40.72
CA TYR A 11 15.76 -4.86 39.28
C TYR A 11 16.00 -3.47 38.66
N ILE A 12 15.89 -2.39 39.45
CA ILE A 12 16.38 -1.06 39.03
C ILE A 12 17.91 -1.09 38.91
N ASP A 13 18.59 -1.70 39.89
CA ASP A 13 20.02 -1.94 39.82
C ASP A 13 20.33 -2.86 38.64
N LEU A 14 19.52 -3.87 38.34
CA LEU A 14 19.70 -4.71 37.15
C LEU A 14 19.57 -3.90 35.84
N LEU A 15 18.59 -3.01 35.71
CA LEU A 15 18.47 -2.11 34.56
C LEU A 15 19.61 -1.08 34.49
N ILE A 16 20.08 -0.56 35.62
CA ILE A 16 21.19 0.41 35.67
C ILE A 16 22.53 -0.28 35.37
N THR A 17 22.73 -1.50 35.86
CA THR A 17 24.00 -2.24 35.78
C THR A 17 24.11 -3.02 34.47
N GLU A 18 23.01 -3.59 33.97
CA GLU A 18 23.00 -4.34 32.70
C GLU A 18 22.77 -3.45 31.48
N LEU A 19 22.08 -2.31 31.63
CA LEU A 19 21.77 -1.39 30.52
C LEU A 19 22.37 0.01 30.71
N SER A 20 23.38 0.19 31.56
CA SER A 20 24.14 1.44 31.75
C SER A 20 23.30 2.74 31.82
N LEU A 21 22.11 2.68 32.42
CA LEU A 21 21.14 3.79 32.42
C LEU A 21 21.55 4.93 33.38
N LYS A 22 21.32 6.18 32.99
CA LYS A 22 21.45 7.33 33.90
C LYS A 22 20.13 7.58 34.63
N LYS A 23 20.16 7.45 35.96
CA LYS A 23 19.03 7.78 36.83
C LYS A 23 18.85 9.29 36.89
N ILE A 24 17.67 9.76 36.48
CA ILE A 24 17.31 11.18 36.61
C ILE A 24 16.59 11.39 37.94
N GLU A 25 15.61 10.54 38.29
CA GLU A 25 14.89 10.57 39.57
C GLU A 25 14.29 9.19 39.93
N THR A 26 13.65 9.10 41.10
CA THR A 26 12.87 7.96 41.60
C THR A 26 11.77 7.58 40.59
N ASN A 27 12.03 6.56 39.74
CA ASN A 27 11.16 5.99 38.71
C ASN A 27 11.30 6.57 37.28
N LEU A 28 12.30 7.42 37.03
CA LEU A 28 12.60 7.92 35.69
C LEU A 28 14.07 7.72 35.34
N LEU A 29 14.31 6.88 34.33
CA LEU A 29 15.63 6.55 33.80
C LEU A 29 15.68 7.04 32.34
N ILE A 30 16.84 7.57 31.92
CA ILE A 30 17.08 7.96 30.53
C ILE A 30 18.44 7.42 30.10
N ARG A 31 18.49 6.91 28.88
CA ARG A 31 19.72 6.58 28.14
C ARG A 31 19.48 6.88 26.66
N ASP A 32 20.45 7.51 26.01
CA ASP A 32 20.53 7.73 24.56
C ASP A 32 19.17 8.05 23.92
N PHE A 33 18.47 8.98 24.56
CA PHE A 33 17.16 9.49 24.14
C PHE A 33 16.03 8.44 24.07
N MET A 34 15.77 7.72 25.16
CA MET A 34 14.54 6.94 25.40
C MET A 34 13.89 7.31 26.74
N LEU A 35 12.55 7.28 26.82
CA LEU A 35 11.81 7.50 28.07
C LEU A 35 11.45 6.16 28.71
N ILE A 36 12.02 5.90 29.89
CA ILE A 36 11.74 4.67 30.63
C ILE A 36 10.91 5.00 31.87
N LEU A 37 9.69 4.49 31.88
CA LEU A 37 8.82 4.51 33.04
C LEU A 37 9.09 3.22 33.82
N SER A 38 9.89 3.34 34.87
CA SER A 38 10.12 2.26 35.84
C SER A 38 9.37 2.62 37.12
N PRO A 39 8.03 2.57 37.13
CA PRO A 39 7.30 2.81 38.37
C PRO A 39 7.76 1.75 39.38
N GLY A 40 8.16 2.19 40.57
CA GLY A 40 8.30 1.26 41.70
C GLY A 40 7.00 0.48 41.79
N ILE A 41 7.08 -0.83 41.57
CA ILE A 41 6.03 -1.86 41.50
C ILE A 41 4.65 -1.26 41.83
N GLN A 42 3.73 -1.22 40.84
CA GLN A 42 2.30 -0.87 41.07
C GLN A 42 1.88 -1.44 42.43
N GLY A 43 1.82 -0.57 43.44
CA GLY A 43 1.65 -1.04 44.80
C GLY A 43 0.28 -1.71 44.88
N GLU A 44 0.18 -2.81 45.61
CA GLU A 44 -1.07 -3.56 45.85
C GLU A 44 -2.26 -2.69 46.30
N LYS A 45 -2.03 -1.41 46.65
CA LYS A 45 -3.05 -0.45 47.07
C LYS A 45 -3.58 0.48 45.96
N THR A 46 -2.89 0.67 44.84
CA THR A 46 -3.35 1.56 43.75
C THR A 46 -2.95 1.04 42.38
N LYS A 47 -3.93 0.69 41.53
CA LYS A 47 -3.73 0.22 40.14
C LYS A 47 -3.23 1.29 39.16
N TYR A 48 -2.89 2.48 39.65
CA TYR A 48 -2.72 3.68 38.85
C TYR A 48 -1.37 4.34 39.09
N LEU A 49 -0.88 5.04 38.07
CA LEU A 49 0.40 5.72 38.06
C LEU A 49 0.21 7.19 37.73
N ASP A 50 0.93 8.05 38.45
CA ASP A 50 0.86 9.48 38.24
C ASP A 50 2.13 10.00 37.56
N ILE A 51 1.95 10.92 36.62
CA ILE A 51 3.05 11.67 36.01
C ILE A 51 2.70 13.16 35.97
N SER A 52 3.65 14.01 36.38
CA SER A 52 3.38 15.44 36.46
C SER A 52 3.42 16.10 35.08
N VAL A 53 2.60 17.14 34.91
CA VAL A 53 2.52 17.91 33.66
C VAL A 53 3.87 18.52 33.29
N SER A 54 4.58 19.04 34.29
CA SER A 54 5.94 19.56 34.13
C SER A 54 6.92 18.53 33.57
N LYS A 55 6.76 17.24 33.92
CA LYS A 55 7.64 16.15 33.45
C LYS A 55 7.36 15.82 32.00
N ILE A 56 6.09 15.70 31.62
CA ILE A 56 5.69 15.48 30.21
C ILE A 56 6.16 16.64 29.33
N ASN A 57 5.99 17.88 29.78
CA ASN A 57 6.46 19.05 29.03
C ASN A 57 7.99 19.09 28.92
N SER A 58 8.73 18.68 29.97
CA SER A 58 10.19 18.53 29.88
C SER A 58 10.62 17.43 28.91
N VAL A 59 9.84 16.36 28.74
CA VAL A 59 10.13 15.31 27.74
C VAL A 59 9.82 15.83 26.33
N ARG A 60 8.66 16.48 26.13
CA ARG A 60 8.28 17.11 24.86
C ARG A 60 9.31 18.15 24.39
N ASN A 61 9.75 19.05 25.27
CA ASN A 61 10.73 20.07 24.92
C ASN A 61 12.11 19.50 24.56
N LYS A 62 12.35 18.23 24.89
CA LYS A 62 13.58 17.53 24.54
C LYS A 62 13.38 16.61 23.34
N MET A 63 12.15 16.39 22.84
CA MET A 63 11.81 15.45 21.76
C MET A 63 12.62 15.66 20.49
N ASP A 64 12.93 16.91 20.14
CA ASP A 64 13.73 17.23 18.94
C ASP A 64 15.15 16.64 18.99
N ASN A 65 15.63 16.27 20.20
CA ASN A 65 16.90 15.60 20.41
C ASN A 65 16.76 14.08 20.55
N PHE A 66 15.54 13.53 20.53
CA PHE A 66 15.35 12.08 20.56
C PHE A 66 15.52 11.52 19.16
N SER A 67 16.59 10.77 18.94
CA SER A 67 16.75 9.98 17.71
C SER A 67 15.77 8.80 17.64
N LYS A 68 15.06 8.50 18.76
CA LYS A 68 14.33 7.27 19.02
C LYS A 68 13.09 7.53 19.91
N ASN A 69 11.87 7.19 19.46
CA ASN A 69 10.61 7.50 20.18
C ASN A 69 9.99 6.29 20.91
N TYR A 70 10.74 5.64 21.80
CA TYR A 70 10.26 4.47 22.52
C TYR A 70 9.91 4.75 23.98
N LEU A 71 8.81 4.16 24.41
CA LEU A 71 8.37 4.07 25.79
C LEU A 71 8.62 2.67 26.30
N LEU A 72 9.53 2.52 27.26
CA LEU A 72 9.69 1.28 28.00
C LEU A 72 8.96 1.39 29.34
N ILE A 73 8.06 0.45 29.59
CA ILE A 73 7.31 0.33 30.84
C ILE A 73 7.66 -0.98 31.50
N ARG A 74 8.03 -0.92 32.78
CA ARG A 74 8.09 -2.12 33.61
C ARG A 74 6.70 -2.40 34.19
N PHE A 75 6.13 -3.56 33.87
CA PHE A 75 4.85 -4.02 34.39
C PHE A 75 5.03 -5.34 35.14
N TYR A 76 5.09 -5.27 36.47
CA TYR A 76 5.45 -6.41 37.34
C TYR A 76 6.80 -7.04 36.96
N ASP A 77 6.78 -8.33 36.58
CA ASP A 77 7.95 -9.13 36.19
C ASP A 77 8.21 -9.10 34.68
N VAL A 78 7.37 -8.37 33.94
CA VAL A 78 7.50 -8.23 32.49
C VAL A 78 7.86 -6.80 32.09
N PHE A 79 8.44 -6.69 30.90
CA PHE A 79 8.75 -5.42 30.27
C PHE A 79 7.82 -5.23 29.08
N LEU A 80 7.33 -4.01 28.94
CA LEU A 80 6.40 -3.61 27.91
C LEU A 80 7.00 -2.47 27.12
N ILE A 81 6.96 -2.55 25.79
CA ILE A 81 7.39 -1.48 24.90
C ILE A 81 6.18 -0.87 24.21
N GLY A 82 6.20 0.45 24.07
CA GLY A 82 5.19 1.20 23.34
C GLY A 82 5.78 2.42 22.64
N ASP A 83 4.95 3.09 21.87
CA ASP A 83 5.30 4.31 21.16
C ASP A 83 5.25 5.52 22.13
N LEU A 84 6.36 6.24 22.24
CA LEU A 84 6.48 7.41 23.11
C LEU A 84 5.60 8.58 22.64
N VAL A 85 5.47 8.80 21.33
CA VAL A 85 4.65 9.88 20.78
C VAL A 85 3.18 9.60 21.06
N LYS A 86 2.71 8.37 20.83
CA LYS A 86 1.33 7.97 21.18
C LYS A 86 1.05 8.14 22.67
N PHE A 87 2.01 7.78 23.52
CA PHE A 87 1.91 8.01 24.96
C PHE A 87 1.85 9.49 25.34
N LEU A 88 2.68 10.33 24.72
CA LEU A 88 2.66 11.77 24.95
C LEU A 88 1.36 12.40 24.41
N ASN A 89 0.80 11.87 23.32
CA ASN A 89 -0.47 12.32 22.75
C ASN A 89 -1.65 12.02 23.67
N LEU A 90 -1.65 10.90 24.38
CA LEU A 90 -2.62 10.66 25.46
C LEU A 90 -2.59 11.79 26.51
N MET A 91 -1.40 12.37 26.77
CA MET A 91 -1.19 13.40 27.79
C MET A 91 -1.28 14.83 27.25
N THR A 92 -2.11 15.08 26.23
CA THR A 92 -2.30 16.43 25.65
C THR A 92 -3.50 17.16 26.27
N ASN A 93 -4.56 16.43 26.58
CA ASN A 93 -5.82 17.04 26.99
C ASN A 93 -5.77 17.48 28.47
N GLU A 94 -5.82 18.80 28.69
CA GLU A 94 -5.76 19.38 30.04
C GLU A 94 -6.95 19.00 30.92
N LYS A 95 -8.09 18.62 30.33
CA LYS A 95 -9.29 18.18 31.07
C LYS A 95 -9.05 16.92 31.91
N PHE A 96 -8.06 16.12 31.53
CA PHE A 96 -7.69 14.88 32.24
C PHE A 96 -6.62 15.08 33.32
N ILE A 97 -6.15 16.31 33.53
CA ILE A 97 -5.24 16.64 34.62
C ILE A 97 -6.01 16.60 35.94
N TYR A 98 -5.32 16.24 37.03
CA TYR A 98 -5.84 16.36 38.38
C TYR A 98 -4.76 16.91 39.34
N SER A 99 -5.22 17.41 40.48
CA SER A 99 -4.37 17.83 41.59
C SER A 99 -4.59 16.91 42.79
N PRO A 100 -3.52 16.30 43.34
CA PRO A 100 -3.62 15.44 44.51
C PRO A 100 -4.26 16.15 45.72
N PRO A 101 -5.07 15.45 46.52
CA PRO A 101 -5.63 16.00 47.76
C PRO A 101 -4.50 16.49 48.69
N GLY A 102 -4.59 17.74 49.17
CA GLY A 102 -3.59 18.34 50.06
C GLY A 102 -2.41 19.02 49.37
N ASN A 103 -2.33 19.02 48.03
CA ASN A 103 -1.30 19.78 47.29
C ASN A 103 -1.85 20.36 45.97
N ALA A 104 -2.57 21.48 46.08
CA ALA A 104 -3.30 22.13 44.99
C ALA A 104 -2.41 22.69 43.86
N THR A 105 -1.12 22.86 44.08
CA THR A 105 -0.19 23.41 43.07
C THR A 105 0.36 22.33 42.14
N THR A 106 0.27 21.06 42.51
CA THR A 106 0.76 19.96 41.68
C THR A 106 -0.29 19.52 40.66
N ARG A 107 0.08 19.51 39.39
CA ARG A 107 -0.75 19.07 38.26
C ARG A 107 -0.21 17.75 37.69
N LYS A 108 -1.04 16.72 37.62
CA LYS A 108 -0.64 15.38 37.15
C LYS A 108 -1.68 14.75 36.21
N TRP A 109 -1.23 13.90 35.29
CA TRP A 109 -2.06 12.88 34.66
C TRP A 109 -1.94 11.57 35.43
N GLN A 110 -3.02 10.79 35.40
CA GLN A 110 -3.05 9.44 35.95
C GLN A 110 -3.32 8.44 34.83
N TYR A 111 -2.46 7.45 34.71
CA TYR A 111 -2.55 6.39 33.69
C TYR A 111 -2.52 5.01 34.34
N ALA A 112 -2.98 4.01 33.59
CA ALA A 112 -3.01 2.62 34.00
C ALA A 112 -2.52 1.72 32.85
N VAL A 113 -1.99 0.56 33.20
CA VAL A 113 -1.73 -0.53 32.27
C VAL A 113 -2.64 -1.68 32.65
N GLU A 114 -3.35 -2.24 31.67
CA GLU A 114 -4.21 -3.41 31.83
C GLU A 114 -3.80 -4.52 30.86
N GLU A 115 -4.05 -5.76 31.26
CA GLU A 115 -3.95 -6.95 30.41
C GLU A 115 -5.36 -7.46 30.13
N ASP A 116 -5.68 -7.64 28.85
CA ASP A 116 -6.91 -8.30 28.40
C ASP A 116 -6.59 -9.47 27.44
N ASN A 117 -7.62 -10.12 26.89
CA ASN A 117 -7.45 -11.27 25.99
C ASN A 117 -6.66 -10.95 24.70
N PHE A 118 -6.42 -9.68 24.39
CA PHE A 118 -5.75 -9.19 23.19
C PHE A 118 -4.36 -8.60 23.46
N GLY A 119 -3.95 -8.51 24.73
CA GLY A 119 -2.60 -8.12 25.15
C GLY A 119 -2.57 -7.01 26.20
N TYR A 120 -1.45 -6.31 26.27
CA TYR A 120 -1.25 -5.21 27.23
C TYR A 120 -1.65 -3.88 26.61
N PHE A 121 -2.35 -3.05 27.38
CA PHE A 121 -2.79 -1.73 26.94
C PHE A 121 -2.52 -0.68 28.00
N ILE A 122 -2.25 0.55 27.56
CA ILE A 122 -2.12 1.73 28.43
C ILE A 122 -3.14 2.79 28.08
N TYR A 123 -3.67 3.44 29.12
CA TYR A 123 -4.73 4.45 28.99
C TYR A 123 -4.72 5.45 30.15
N LEU A 124 -5.37 6.60 29.96
CA LEU A 124 -5.62 7.56 31.04
C LEU A 124 -6.82 7.13 31.86
N THR A 125 -6.73 7.18 33.19
CA THR A 125 -7.84 6.73 34.07
C THR A 125 -9.11 7.57 33.89
N LYS A 126 -8.97 8.83 33.50
CA LYS A 126 -10.08 9.73 33.16
C LYS A 126 -10.60 9.58 31.72
N ASN A 127 -9.92 8.79 30.87
CA ASN A 127 -10.37 8.45 29.52
C ASN A 127 -10.07 6.98 29.16
N PRO A 128 -10.77 6.01 29.76
CA PRO A 128 -10.48 4.58 29.55
C PRO A 128 -10.86 4.05 28.17
N LYS A 129 -11.59 4.81 27.34
CA LYS A 129 -11.97 4.40 25.97
C LYS A 129 -10.81 4.52 24.98
N GLU A 130 -9.88 5.44 25.23
CA GLU A 130 -8.68 5.61 24.42
C GLU A 130 -7.53 4.85 25.08
N LYS A 131 -7.30 3.62 24.60
CA LYS A 131 -6.19 2.78 25.01
C LYS A 131 -5.32 2.45 23.80
N PHE A 132 -4.00 2.40 23.99
CA PHE A 132 -3.09 1.92 22.95
C PHE A 132 -2.29 0.71 23.44
N ARG A 133 -1.93 -0.15 22.49
CA ARG A 133 -1.32 -1.46 22.75
C ARG A 133 0.16 -1.34 23.10
N LEU A 134 0.61 -2.20 24.00
CA LEU A 134 2.00 -2.40 24.39
C LEU A 134 2.45 -3.81 24.02
N GLU A 135 3.72 -3.95 23.65
CA GLU A 135 4.34 -5.21 23.28
C GLU A 135 5.13 -5.82 24.45
N LEU A 136 4.91 -7.11 24.70
CA LEU A 136 5.60 -7.85 25.75
C LEU A 136 7.02 -8.23 25.33
N VAL A 137 8.00 -7.89 26.17
CA VAL A 137 9.41 -8.25 25.98
C VAL A 137 9.88 -9.15 27.11
N LYS A 138 10.47 -10.31 26.75
CA LYS A 138 11.01 -11.26 27.73
C LYS A 138 12.33 -10.75 28.31
N HIS A 139 12.56 -11.04 29.58
CA HIS A 139 13.75 -10.58 30.30
C HIS A 139 15.07 -11.12 29.71
N SER A 140 15.08 -12.32 29.14
CA SER A 140 16.27 -12.90 28.48
C SER A 140 16.74 -12.07 27.30
N ASP A 141 15.80 -11.39 26.64
CA ASP A 141 16.01 -10.75 25.35
C ASP A 141 16.40 -9.29 25.54
N ILE A 142 16.22 -8.72 26.73
CA ILE A 142 16.51 -7.31 27.03
C ILE A 142 18.00 -6.99 26.87
N LYS A 143 18.90 -7.85 27.33
CA LYS A 143 20.34 -7.63 27.14
C LYS A 143 20.76 -7.68 25.67
N GLU A 144 20.22 -8.61 24.89
CA GLU A 144 20.44 -8.63 23.44
C GLU A 144 19.81 -7.40 22.80
N TYR A 145 18.57 -7.07 23.15
CA TYR A 145 17.84 -5.89 22.69
C TYR A 145 18.67 -4.62 22.90
N PHE A 146 19.29 -4.44 24.07
CA PHE A 146 20.06 -3.23 24.40
C PHE A 146 21.57 -3.28 24.10
N ASN A 147 22.20 -4.47 23.98
CA ASN A 147 23.57 -4.58 23.47
C ASN A 147 23.59 -4.41 21.94
N TYR A 148 22.53 -4.81 21.25
CA TYR A 148 22.27 -4.45 19.85
C TYR A 148 22.12 -2.93 19.63
N PHE A 149 21.96 -2.14 20.72
CA PHE A 149 21.88 -0.68 20.68
C PHE A 149 23.18 0.07 21.06
N ASN A 150 24.28 -0.62 21.40
CA ASN A 150 25.53 0.03 21.86
C ASN A 150 26.72 -0.01 20.88
N GLU A 151 26.66 -0.84 19.86
CA GLU A 151 27.46 -0.62 18.65
C GLU A 151 26.64 0.29 17.72
N ASP A 152 27.30 1.10 16.90
CA ASP A 152 26.72 2.09 15.99
C ASP A 152 25.61 1.52 15.08
N VAL A 153 24.43 1.34 15.67
CA VAL A 153 23.19 0.96 15.03
C VAL A 153 22.25 2.12 15.28
N SER A 154 22.37 3.10 14.39
CA SER A 154 21.27 3.97 14.01
C SER A 154 19.96 3.17 14.07
N TYR A 155 18.89 3.72 14.65
CA TYR A 155 17.59 3.27 14.18
C TYR A 155 17.51 3.71 12.73
N GLN A 156 18.01 2.87 11.83
CA GLN A 156 17.30 2.62 10.60
C GLN A 156 15.90 2.21 11.04
N ASN A 157 14.96 3.07 10.70
CA ASN A 157 13.58 2.76 10.42
C ASN A 157 13.27 1.23 10.38
N ILE A 158 12.05 0.82 10.73
CA ILE A 158 11.39 -0.24 9.93
C ILE A 158 11.03 0.42 8.59
N ASN A 159 12.10 0.77 7.88
CA ASN A 159 12.36 1.11 6.51
C ASN A 159 13.86 0.77 6.44
N ASN A 160 14.22 -0.51 6.52
CA ASN A 160 14.81 -0.95 5.28
C ASN A 160 13.62 -0.82 4.32
N PRO A 161 13.56 0.20 3.43
CA PRO A 161 12.95 -0.14 2.16
C PRO A 161 13.66 -1.44 1.82
N LEU A 162 12.92 -2.53 1.65
CA LEU A 162 13.50 -3.63 0.89
C LEU A 162 14.23 -2.94 -0.24
N SER A 163 15.53 -3.22 -0.38
CA SER A 163 16.21 -2.72 -1.55
C SER A 163 15.30 -3.09 -2.73
N LYS A 164 15.22 -2.25 -3.77
CA LYS A 164 14.32 -2.56 -4.89
C LYS A 164 14.48 -4.01 -5.38
N ASP A 165 15.70 -4.54 -5.20
CA ASP A 165 16.12 -5.91 -5.48
C ASP A 165 15.53 -6.97 -4.53
N GLU A 166 15.29 -6.66 -3.26
CA GLU A 166 14.64 -7.57 -2.28
C GLU A 166 13.10 -7.45 -2.28
N PHE A 167 12.54 -6.38 -2.86
CA PHE A 167 11.10 -6.13 -2.84
C PHE A 167 10.26 -7.26 -3.46
N ILE A 168 10.59 -7.63 -4.70
CA ILE A 168 9.89 -8.68 -5.42
C ILE A 168 10.10 -10.06 -4.77
N PRO A 169 11.34 -10.47 -4.38
CA PRO A 169 11.55 -11.70 -3.62
C PRO A 169 10.71 -11.81 -2.36
N HIS A 170 10.55 -10.72 -1.60
CA HIS A 170 9.69 -10.72 -0.41
C HIS A 170 8.23 -10.97 -0.76
N VAL A 171 7.69 -10.22 -1.73
CA VAL A 171 6.29 -10.39 -2.18
C VAL A 171 6.04 -11.81 -2.69
N TYR A 172 6.96 -12.35 -3.50
CA TYR A 172 6.89 -13.73 -3.98
C TYR A 172 6.89 -14.75 -2.82
N SER A 173 7.80 -14.58 -1.87
CA SER A 173 7.91 -15.46 -0.69
C SER A 173 6.67 -15.38 0.19
N TYR A 174 6.12 -14.18 0.38
CA TYR A 174 4.88 -13.96 1.12
C TYR A 174 3.71 -14.70 0.49
N ILE A 175 3.46 -14.47 -0.80
CA ILE A 175 2.38 -15.13 -1.56
C ILE A 175 2.52 -16.66 -1.49
N THR A 176 3.75 -17.14 -1.66
CA THR A 176 4.05 -18.57 -1.62
C THR A 176 3.84 -19.18 -0.24
N SER A 177 4.19 -18.45 0.84
CA SER A 177 3.93 -18.88 2.22
C SER A 177 2.44 -18.96 2.57
N LYS A 178 1.59 -18.28 1.79
CA LYS A 178 0.11 -18.35 1.90
C LYS A 178 -0.49 -19.48 1.06
N GLY A 179 0.33 -20.29 0.40
CA GLY A 179 -0.11 -21.43 -0.42
C GLY A 179 -0.58 -21.06 -1.83
N PHE A 180 -0.27 -19.85 -2.31
CA PHE A 180 -0.55 -19.42 -3.68
C PHE A 180 0.71 -19.43 -4.52
N THR A 181 0.60 -19.68 -5.81
CA THR A 181 1.74 -19.56 -6.71
C THR A 181 1.35 -18.86 -8.00
N TYR A 182 2.15 -17.86 -8.34
CA TYR A 182 2.08 -17.13 -9.59
C TYR A 182 3.49 -17.07 -10.17
N LEU A 183 3.59 -16.95 -11.48
CA LEU A 183 4.88 -16.72 -12.11
C LEU A 183 5.51 -15.43 -11.59
N GLU A 184 6.79 -15.48 -11.26
CA GLU A 184 7.54 -14.34 -10.75
C GLU A 184 7.49 -13.15 -11.74
N ASN A 185 7.55 -13.43 -13.04
CA ASN A 185 7.42 -12.42 -14.10
C ASN A 185 6.06 -11.70 -14.08
N ASN A 186 4.98 -12.36 -13.64
CA ASN A 186 3.67 -11.72 -13.51
C ASN A 186 3.61 -10.78 -12.30
N ILE A 187 4.30 -11.12 -11.20
CA ILE A 187 4.42 -10.24 -10.03
C ILE A 187 5.28 -9.01 -10.36
N LYS A 188 6.42 -9.22 -11.06
CA LYS A 188 7.26 -8.14 -11.59
C LYS A 188 6.47 -7.22 -12.51
N ASN A 189 5.69 -7.80 -13.42
CA ASN A 189 4.82 -7.05 -14.31
C ASN A 189 3.76 -6.24 -13.54
N LEU A 190 3.08 -6.84 -12.56
CA LEU A 190 2.11 -6.14 -11.71
C LEU A 190 2.76 -4.95 -10.99
N TYR A 191 3.93 -5.14 -10.39
CA TYR A 191 4.70 -4.08 -9.73
C TYR A 191 5.06 -2.93 -10.68
N LEU A 192 5.64 -3.25 -11.84
CA LEU A 192 6.04 -2.24 -12.82
C LEU A 192 4.82 -1.49 -13.40
N SER A 193 3.70 -2.20 -13.61
CA SER A 193 2.45 -1.59 -14.06
C SER A 193 1.85 -0.67 -13.01
N LEU A 194 1.93 -1.00 -11.71
CA LEU A 194 1.47 -0.15 -10.61
C LEU A 194 2.32 1.13 -10.52
N ARG A 195 3.65 1.00 -10.63
CA ARG A 195 4.57 2.15 -10.67
C ARG A 195 4.30 3.06 -11.86
N THR A 196 3.99 2.48 -13.01
CA THR A 196 3.71 3.25 -14.23
C THR A 196 2.37 3.98 -14.15
N LYS A 197 1.34 3.33 -13.62
CA LYS A 197 -0.01 3.89 -13.60
C LYS A 197 -0.86 3.32 -12.46
N PRO A 198 -1.55 4.16 -11.68
CA PRO A 198 -2.37 3.73 -10.55
C PRO A 198 -3.73 3.14 -10.95
N PHE A 199 -3.89 2.70 -12.20
CA PHE A 199 -5.10 2.02 -12.66
C PHE A 199 -4.76 0.81 -13.52
N ILE A 200 -5.10 -0.38 -13.02
CA ILE A 200 -4.82 -1.67 -13.65
C ILE A 200 -6.12 -2.44 -13.82
N ILE A 201 -6.25 -3.14 -14.94
CA ILE A 201 -7.30 -4.13 -15.18
C ILE A 201 -6.62 -5.50 -15.27
N ILE A 202 -7.10 -6.45 -14.48
CA ILE A 202 -6.65 -7.83 -14.48
C ILE A 202 -7.75 -8.68 -15.10
N SER A 203 -7.43 -9.33 -16.21
CA SER A 203 -8.34 -10.18 -16.97
C SER A 203 -7.87 -11.62 -16.99
N GLY A 204 -8.78 -12.55 -17.17
CA GLY A 204 -8.47 -13.97 -17.34
C GLY A 204 -9.65 -14.85 -16.98
N ILE A 205 -9.43 -16.17 -17.08
CA ILE A 205 -10.46 -17.18 -16.82
C ILE A 205 -10.92 -17.12 -15.35
N SER A 206 -12.17 -17.48 -15.09
CA SER A 206 -12.66 -17.60 -13.72
C SER A 206 -11.82 -18.61 -12.92
N GLY A 207 -11.56 -18.31 -11.65
CA GLY A 207 -10.78 -19.18 -10.77
C GLY A 207 -9.25 -19.10 -10.92
N THR A 208 -8.69 -18.21 -11.75
CA THR A 208 -7.22 -18.05 -11.91
C THR A 208 -6.54 -17.23 -10.80
N GLY A 209 -7.27 -16.87 -9.73
CA GLY A 209 -6.70 -16.16 -8.59
C GLY A 209 -6.51 -14.64 -8.78
N LYS A 210 -7.14 -14.02 -9.78
CA LYS A 210 -7.04 -12.56 -10.07
C LYS A 210 -7.26 -11.67 -8.84
N THR A 211 -8.33 -11.92 -8.08
CA THR A 211 -8.64 -11.18 -6.85
C THR A 211 -7.58 -11.45 -5.76
N LYS A 212 -7.09 -12.69 -5.68
CA LYS A 212 -6.11 -13.11 -4.68
C LYS A 212 -4.71 -12.57 -4.92
N ILE A 213 -4.22 -12.48 -6.15
CA ILE A 213 -2.90 -11.91 -6.40
C ILE A 213 -2.83 -10.45 -5.94
N VAL A 214 -3.87 -9.65 -6.18
CA VAL A 214 -3.92 -8.24 -5.74
C VAL A 214 -4.00 -8.15 -4.23
N GLN A 215 -4.88 -8.94 -3.60
CA GLN A 215 -5.02 -8.98 -2.15
C GLN A 215 -3.70 -9.38 -1.48
N LEU A 216 -3.06 -10.46 -1.93
CA LEU A 216 -1.82 -10.95 -1.35
C LEU A 216 -0.64 -10.02 -1.62
N PHE A 217 -0.61 -9.35 -2.77
CA PHE A 217 0.39 -8.31 -3.06
C PHE A 217 0.27 -7.15 -2.08
N ALA A 218 -0.95 -6.63 -1.87
CA ALA A 218 -1.21 -5.55 -0.91
C ALA A 218 -0.90 -5.98 0.53
N GLU A 219 -1.35 -7.18 0.92
CA GLU A 219 -1.08 -7.73 2.25
C GLU A 219 0.43 -7.93 2.50
N ALA A 220 1.19 -8.41 1.50
CA ALA A 220 2.63 -8.59 1.61
C ALA A 220 3.38 -7.31 2.01
N ILE A 221 2.84 -6.17 1.57
CA ILE A 221 3.39 -4.83 1.80
C ILE A 221 2.63 -4.03 2.86
N GLY A 222 1.81 -4.73 3.67
CA GLY A 222 1.21 -4.19 4.88
C GLY A 222 -0.09 -3.42 4.64
N ALA A 223 -0.61 -3.40 3.41
CA ALA A 223 -1.91 -2.82 3.11
C ALA A 223 -3.01 -3.88 3.26
N THR A 224 -3.90 -3.70 4.24
CA THR A 224 -4.92 -4.69 4.61
C THR A 224 -6.30 -4.03 4.78
N GLU A 225 -7.36 -4.83 4.87
CA GLU A 225 -8.69 -4.29 5.21
C GLU A 225 -8.74 -3.78 6.67
N GLU A 226 -8.01 -4.43 7.58
CA GLU A 226 -8.02 -4.11 9.03
C GLU A 226 -7.46 -2.72 9.34
N ASN A 227 -6.48 -2.27 8.55
CA ASN A 227 -5.88 -0.94 8.66
C ASN A 227 -6.39 0.05 7.60
N GLU A 228 -7.51 -0.27 6.94
CA GLU A 228 -8.18 0.59 5.96
C GLU A 228 -7.34 0.96 4.72
N GLN A 229 -6.21 0.28 4.49
CA GLN A 229 -5.34 0.48 3.33
C GLN A 229 -5.73 -0.37 2.12
N PHE A 230 -6.60 -1.37 2.29
CA PHE A 230 -7.13 -2.17 1.20
C PHE A 230 -8.66 -2.20 1.26
N LYS A 231 -9.32 -2.06 0.11
CA LYS A 231 -10.76 -2.22 0.01
C LYS A 231 -11.18 -3.03 -1.21
N LEU A 232 -11.79 -4.20 -0.98
CA LEU A 232 -12.51 -4.94 -2.00
C LEU A 232 -13.94 -4.37 -2.16
N ILE A 233 -14.30 -4.05 -3.39
CA ILE A 233 -15.61 -3.50 -3.78
C ILE A 233 -16.18 -4.38 -4.90
N PRO A 234 -17.14 -5.27 -4.61
CA PRO A 234 -17.82 -6.05 -5.63
C PRO A 234 -18.72 -5.14 -6.46
N VAL A 235 -18.52 -5.10 -7.77
CA VAL A 235 -19.36 -4.31 -8.69
C VAL A 235 -20.68 -5.02 -8.89
N ARG A 236 -21.77 -4.25 -8.98
CA ARG A 236 -23.11 -4.78 -9.20
C ARG A 236 -23.64 -4.38 -10.57
N PRO A 237 -24.45 -5.23 -11.23
CA PRO A 237 -24.94 -4.97 -12.58
C PRO A 237 -25.89 -3.77 -12.69
N ASP A 238 -26.48 -3.33 -11.57
CA ASP A 238 -27.39 -2.18 -11.50
C ASP A 238 -26.67 -0.82 -11.40
N TRP A 239 -25.34 -0.81 -11.30
CA TRP A 239 -24.56 0.42 -11.23
C TRP A 239 -24.63 1.21 -12.53
N SER A 240 -25.31 2.36 -12.50
CA SER A 240 -25.52 3.24 -13.65
C SER A 240 -24.80 4.59 -13.57
N ASP A 241 -24.31 4.96 -12.40
CA ASP A 241 -23.59 6.21 -12.15
C ASP A 241 -22.64 6.06 -10.94
N SER A 242 -21.93 7.12 -10.57
CA SER A 242 -20.88 7.08 -9.56
C SER A 242 -21.40 7.06 -8.11
N SER A 243 -22.71 7.11 -7.89
CA SER A 243 -23.32 7.21 -6.55
C SER A 243 -22.98 6.05 -5.63
N ASP A 244 -23.04 4.81 -6.13
CA ASP A 244 -22.71 3.63 -5.32
C ASP A 244 -21.22 3.54 -4.95
N LEU A 245 -20.35 4.16 -5.76
CA LEU A 245 -18.91 4.12 -5.58
C LEU A 245 -18.40 5.30 -4.74
N LEU A 246 -18.81 6.53 -5.10
CA LEU A 246 -18.36 7.78 -4.48
C LEU A 246 -19.32 8.25 -3.36
N GLY A 247 -20.60 7.96 -3.48
CA GLY A 247 -21.63 8.38 -2.53
C GLY A 247 -22.70 9.26 -3.15
N TYR A 248 -23.79 9.48 -2.42
CA TYR A 248 -24.95 10.25 -2.86
C TYR A 248 -25.49 11.14 -1.75
N ARG A 249 -26.22 12.21 -2.12
CA ARG A 249 -27.01 13.00 -1.17
C ARG A 249 -28.38 12.36 -1.01
N ASP A 250 -28.81 12.15 0.22
CA ASP A 250 -30.15 11.66 0.50
C ASP A 250 -31.21 12.79 0.36
N ILE A 251 -32.47 12.43 0.56
CA ILE A 251 -33.60 13.38 0.48
C ILE A 251 -33.58 14.47 1.56
N LYS A 252 -32.78 14.30 2.62
CA LYS A 252 -32.58 15.30 3.68
C LYS A 252 -31.40 16.22 3.39
N GLY A 253 -30.65 15.95 2.32
CA GLY A 253 -29.45 16.67 1.93
C GLY A 253 -28.16 16.14 2.58
N GLU A 254 -28.22 15.07 3.36
CA GLU A 254 -27.04 14.47 4.00
C GLU A 254 -26.26 13.64 2.98
N PHE A 255 -24.94 13.81 2.93
CA PHE A 255 -24.09 13.07 2.00
C PHE A 255 -23.64 11.73 2.59
N TRP A 256 -24.02 10.64 1.93
CA TRP A 256 -23.64 9.28 2.28
C TRP A 256 -22.40 8.88 1.49
N LYS A 257 -21.25 8.83 2.16
CA LYS A 257 -19.96 8.46 1.54
C LYS A 257 -19.97 7.03 1.00
N GLY A 258 -19.64 6.89 -0.28
CA GLY A 258 -19.40 5.60 -0.92
C GLY A 258 -18.10 4.94 -0.45
N PRO A 259 -17.90 3.65 -0.77
CA PRO A 259 -16.72 2.89 -0.37
C PRO A 259 -15.41 3.48 -0.89
N LEU A 260 -15.38 4.05 -2.11
CA LEU A 260 -14.18 4.68 -2.66
C LEU A 260 -13.85 5.98 -1.92
N THR A 261 -14.84 6.81 -1.62
CA THR A 261 -14.61 8.07 -0.90
C THR A 261 -14.01 7.84 0.48
N LYS A 262 -14.44 6.80 1.21
CA LYS A 262 -13.89 6.49 2.54
C LYS A 262 -12.40 6.16 2.52
N ILE A 263 -11.98 5.26 1.62
CA ILE A 263 -10.55 4.90 1.50
C ILE A 263 -9.72 6.05 0.92
N VAL A 264 -10.30 6.88 0.04
CA VAL A 264 -9.64 8.10 -0.46
C VAL A 264 -9.36 9.08 0.69
N GLU A 265 -10.31 9.29 1.60
CA GLU A 265 -10.09 10.13 2.79
C GLU A 265 -8.99 9.56 3.70
N HIS A 266 -8.96 8.24 3.90
CA HIS A 266 -7.90 7.58 4.66
C HIS A 266 -6.53 7.73 3.97
N ALA A 267 -6.48 7.61 2.64
CA ALA A 267 -5.27 7.77 1.85
C ALA A 267 -4.72 9.19 1.88
N LEU A 268 -5.60 10.20 1.85
CA LEU A 268 -5.23 11.62 2.02
C LEU A 268 -4.68 11.91 3.42
N ALA A 269 -5.18 11.24 4.46
CA ALA A 269 -4.68 11.38 5.82
C ALA A 269 -3.35 10.67 6.06
N ASN A 270 -2.98 9.70 5.21
CA ASN A 270 -1.79 8.86 5.34
C ASN A 270 -1.00 8.79 4.02
N PRO A 271 -0.44 9.91 3.52
CA PRO A 271 0.17 10.00 2.19
C PRO A 271 1.37 9.07 1.98
N ASP A 272 2.11 8.77 3.05
CA ASP A 272 3.31 7.93 3.01
C ASP A 272 3.00 6.44 2.83
N LEU A 273 1.74 6.02 2.90
CA LEU A 273 1.34 4.61 2.86
C LEU A 273 0.55 4.30 1.59
N PRO A 274 0.81 3.17 0.89
CA PRO A 274 0.03 2.80 -0.28
C PRO A 274 -1.38 2.33 0.12
N HIS A 275 -2.37 2.68 -0.70
CA HIS A 275 -3.77 2.31 -0.54
C HIS A 275 -4.29 1.65 -1.82
N PHE A 276 -5.08 0.58 -1.66
CA PHE A 276 -5.54 -0.26 -2.76
C PHE A 276 -7.06 -0.36 -2.76
N VAL A 277 -7.63 -0.16 -3.95
CA VAL A 277 -9.04 -0.43 -4.21
C VAL A 277 -9.13 -1.52 -5.26
N LEU A 278 -9.77 -2.62 -4.91
CA LEU A 278 -10.03 -3.73 -5.82
C LEU A 278 -11.52 -3.73 -6.21
N LEU A 279 -11.80 -3.36 -7.46
CA LEU A 279 -13.12 -3.44 -8.08
C LEU A 279 -13.29 -4.86 -8.65
N ASP A 280 -14.00 -5.71 -7.93
CA ASP A 280 -14.18 -7.11 -8.34
C ASP A 280 -15.30 -7.23 -9.37
N GLU A 281 -15.03 -8.01 -10.44
CA GLU A 281 -15.91 -8.18 -11.60
C GLU A 281 -16.36 -6.84 -12.20
N MET A 282 -15.36 -5.98 -12.45
CA MET A 282 -15.54 -4.58 -12.87
C MET A 282 -16.42 -4.44 -14.12
N ASN A 283 -16.44 -5.44 -15.00
CA ASN A 283 -17.21 -5.46 -16.24
C ASN A 283 -18.68 -5.92 -16.10
N LEU A 284 -19.17 -6.21 -14.88
CA LEU A 284 -20.59 -6.51 -14.65
C LEU A 284 -21.49 -5.30 -14.97
N ALA A 285 -20.99 -4.09 -14.72
CA ALA A 285 -21.63 -2.85 -15.12
C ALA A 285 -20.80 -2.12 -16.18
N ARG A 286 -21.42 -1.13 -16.84
CA ARG A 286 -20.70 -0.28 -17.79
C ARG A 286 -19.72 0.62 -17.03
N VAL A 287 -18.45 0.24 -17.03
CA VAL A 287 -17.37 0.96 -16.32
C VAL A 287 -17.33 2.46 -16.64
N GLU A 288 -17.60 2.83 -17.88
CA GLU A 288 -17.64 4.24 -18.29
C GLU A 288 -18.71 5.08 -17.61
N TYR A 289 -19.72 4.46 -16.99
CA TYR A 289 -20.82 5.16 -16.34
C TYR A 289 -20.51 5.35 -14.85
N TYR A 290 -20.32 4.26 -14.11
CA TYR A 290 -20.11 4.37 -12.66
C TYR A 290 -18.70 4.85 -12.29
N PHE A 291 -17.72 4.65 -13.18
CA PHE A 291 -16.32 5.03 -12.96
C PHE A 291 -15.93 6.30 -13.75
N SER A 292 -16.89 7.01 -14.34
CA SER A 292 -16.64 8.18 -15.21
C SER A 292 -15.82 9.28 -14.54
N ASP A 293 -16.19 9.62 -13.30
CA ASP A 293 -15.62 10.74 -12.57
C ASP A 293 -14.17 10.44 -12.18
N VAL A 294 -13.90 9.21 -11.72
CA VAL A 294 -12.55 8.75 -11.41
C VAL A 294 -11.68 8.76 -12.68
N LEU A 295 -12.18 8.25 -13.80
CA LEU A 295 -11.46 8.27 -15.09
C LEU A 295 -11.17 9.68 -15.60
N SER A 296 -12.04 10.65 -15.30
CA SER A 296 -11.85 12.06 -15.64
C SER A 296 -10.76 12.69 -14.78
N VAL A 297 -10.86 12.50 -13.46
CA VAL A 297 -9.94 13.09 -12.47
C VAL A 297 -8.53 12.55 -12.63
N MET A 298 -8.38 11.27 -12.97
CA MET A 298 -7.08 10.65 -13.28
C MET A 298 -6.32 11.35 -14.41
N GLU A 299 -6.98 12.08 -15.31
CA GLU A 299 -6.31 12.85 -16.39
C GLU A 299 -5.79 14.20 -15.95
N SER A 300 -6.34 14.72 -14.86
CA SER A 300 -5.93 15.99 -14.27
C SER A 300 -4.79 15.84 -13.25
N ARG A 301 -4.29 14.61 -13.06
CA ARG A 301 -3.21 14.32 -12.11
C ARG A 301 -1.95 15.09 -12.48
N LYS A 302 -1.41 15.82 -11.52
CA LYS A 302 -0.19 16.62 -11.66
C LYS A 302 0.60 16.62 -10.35
N LYS A 303 1.85 17.06 -10.38
CA LYS A 303 2.58 17.45 -9.17
C LYS A 303 2.31 18.92 -8.86
N ASP A 304 2.08 19.25 -7.60
CA ASP A 304 2.03 20.64 -7.14
C ASP A 304 3.44 21.23 -6.98
N GLU A 305 3.53 22.47 -6.48
CA GLU A 305 4.81 23.17 -6.29
C GLU A 305 5.71 22.49 -5.24
N GLU A 306 5.12 21.69 -4.34
CA GLU A 306 5.82 20.92 -3.31
C GLU A 306 6.24 19.53 -3.80
N GLY A 307 5.87 19.16 -5.04
CA GLY A 307 6.17 17.87 -5.65
C GLY A 307 5.19 16.76 -5.29
N ASN A 308 4.10 17.07 -4.58
CA ASN A 308 3.07 16.12 -4.20
C ASN A 308 2.07 15.92 -5.33
N PHE A 309 1.57 14.70 -5.49
CA PHE A 309 0.52 14.44 -6.47
C PHE A 309 -0.82 15.00 -6.04
N THR A 310 -1.44 15.76 -6.94
CA THR A 310 -2.78 16.31 -6.78
C THR A 310 -3.58 16.15 -8.07
N SER A 311 -4.90 16.35 -7.98
CA SER A 311 -5.84 16.25 -9.10
C SER A 311 -6.91 17.32 -9.01
N SER A 312 -7.77 17.41 -10.04
CA SER A 312 -9.07 18.08 -9.90
C SER A 312 -9.92 17.41 -8.79
N PRO A 313 -10.89 18.13 -8.22
CA PRO A 313 -11.85 17.58 -7.26
C PRO A 313 -12.49 16.29 -7.78
N LEU A 314 -12.41 15.23 -6.98
CA LEU A 314 -13.12 13.98 -7.24
C LEU A 314 -14.59 14.10 -6.83
N ILE A 315 -14.83 14.62 -5.63
CA ILE A 315 -16.17 14.86 -5.12
C ILE A 315 -16.15 15.97 -4.06
N THR A 316 -17.22 16.76 -4.02
CA THR A 316 -17.40 17.84 -3.04
C THR A 316 -18.73 17.66 -2.33
N PHE A 317 -18.71 17.67 -1.01
CA PHE A 317 -19.88 17.46 -0.17
C PHE A 317 -19.77 18.26 1.13
N GLU A 318 -20.90 18.44 1.81
CA GLU A 318 -20.94 19.12 3.11
C GLU A 318 -20.82 18.10 4.24
N GLU A 319 -19.93 18.35 5.21
CA GLU A 319 -19.73 17.55 6.41
C GLU A 319 -19.58 18.50 7.61
N ASN A 320 -20.44 18.39 8.62
CA ASN A 320 -20.46 19.30 9.79
C ASN A 320 -20.58 20.80 9.44
N GLU A 321 -21.46 21.15 8.49
CA GLU A 321 -21.64 22.53 7.99
C GLU A 321 -20.42 23.13 7.27
N GLU A 322 -19.39 22.33 6.98
CA GLU A 322 -18.23 22.73 6.20
C GLU A 322 -18.21 22.01 4.83
N GLU A 323 -17.90 22.77 3.78
CA GLU A 323 -17.70 22.20 2.44
C GLU A 323 -16.37 21.46 2.39
N LYS A 324 -16.42 20.16 2.16
CA LYS A 324 -15.27 19.28 2.03
C LYS A 324 -15.11 18.84 0.59
N THR A 325 -13.93 19.09 0.04
CA THR A 325 -13.54 18.63 -1.30
C THR A 325 -12.47 17.57 -1.19
N VAL A 326 -12.70 16.43 -1.84
CA VAL A 326 -11.78 15.29 -1.87
C VAL A 326 -11.15 15.20 -3.26
N THR A 327 -9.83 15.07 -3.32
CA THR A 327 -9.05 14.84 -4.56
C THR A 327 -8.54 13.41 -4.62
N LEU A 328 -8.01 12.98 -5.77
CA LEU A 328 -7.41 11.67 -5.93
C LEU A 328 -5.95 11.71 -5.44
N PRO A 329 -5.58 10.98 -4.38
CA PRO A 329 -4.25 11.08 -3.78
C PRO A 329 -3.23 10.24 -4.55
N GLY A 330 -1.95 10.59 -4.41
CA GLY A 330 -0.83 9.97 -5.14
C GLY A 330 -0.54 8.52 -4.80
N ASN A 331 -1.00 8.09 -3.62
CA ASN A 331 -0.78 6.78 -3.00
C ASN A 331 -1.98 5.82 -3.15
N LEU A 332 -2.98 6.17 -3.98
CA LEU A 332 -4.13 5.30 -4.25
C LEU A 332 -3.93 4.54 -5.57
N TYR A 333 -4.07 3.23 -5.49
CA TYR A 333 -3.99 2.30 -6.63
C TYR A 333 -5.35 1.62 -6.81
N VAL A 334 -5.95 1.77 -7.99
CA VAL A 334 -7.20 1.11 -8.34
C VAL A 334 -6.92 -0.07 -9.26
N ILE A 335 -7.42 -1.24 -8.90
CA ILE A 335 -7.31 -2.46 -9.70
C ILE A 335 -8.72 -2.99 -9.96
N GLY A 336 -9.04 -3.31 -11.21
CA GLY A 336 -10.29 -3.97 -11.58
C GLY A 336 -10.05 -5.41 -12.02
N THR A 337 -10.84 -6.38 -11.57
CA THR A 337 -10.81 -7.76 -12.10
C THR A 337 -11.90 -7.95 -13.15
N VAL A 338 -11.63 -8.81 -14.14
CA VAL A 338 -12.52 -9.08 -15.28
C VAL A 338 -12.50 -10.57 -15.58
N ASN A 339 -13.69 -11.17 -15.68
CA ASN A 339 -13.83 -12.54 -16.18
C ASN A 339 -14.07 -12.51 -17.69
N MET A 340 -13.21 -13.19 -18.45
CA MET A 340 -13.24 -13.20 -19.93
C MET A 340 -14.36 -14.09 -20.47
N ASP A 341 -14.66 -15.17 -19.75
CA ASP A 341 -15.52 -16.28 -20.15
C ASP A 341 -17.00 -15.88 -20.24
N GLU A 342 -17.39 -14.83 -19.50
CA GLU A 342 -18.77 -14.39 -19.33
C GLU A 342 -19.01 -12.95 -19.78
N THR A 343 -18.01 -12.28 -20.40
CA THR A 343 -17.98 -10.81 -20.57
C THR A 343 -19.31 -10.17 -21.00
N THR A 344 -19.98 -9.51 -20.05
CA THR A 344 -21.25 -8.80 -20.22
C THR A 344 -21.11 -7.48 -20.98
N HIS A 345 -20.03 -6.72 -20.71
CA HIS A 345 -19.76 -5.44 -21.36
C HIS A 345 -18.29 -5.32 -21.76
N SER A 346 -18.05 -5.03 -23.04
CA SER A 346 -16.72 -4.70 -23.57
C SER A 346 -16.25 -3.33 -23.08
N PHE A 347 -14.96 -3.18 -22.77
CA PHE A 347 -14.36 -1.89 -22.45
C PHE A 347 -14.24 -1.00 -23.68
N SER A 348 -14.61 0.29 -23.58
CA SER A 348 -14.22 1.25 -24.63
C SER A 348 -12.73 1.53 -24.62
N LYS A 349 -12.26 2.07 -25.75
CA LYS A 349 -10.93 2.66 -25.88
C LYS A 349 -10.64 3.71 -24.79
N LYS A 350 -11.66 4.44 -24.31
CA LYS A 350 -11.51 5.46 -23.24
C LYS A 350 -11.01 4.83 -21.94
N VAL A 351 -11.53 3.67 -21.56
CA VAL A 351 -11.11 2.95 -20.35
C VAL A 351 -9.74 2.31 -20.57
N LEU A 352 -9.56 1.63 -21.71
CA LEU A 352 -8.31 0.93 -22.02
C LEU A 352 -7.11 1.88 -22.10
N ASP A 353 -7.29 3.10 -22.60
CA ASP A 353 -6.24 4.12 -22.62
C ASP A 353 -5.86 4.61 -21.22
N ARG A 354 -6.75 4.44 -20.24
CA ARG A 354 -6.55 4.86 -18.86
C ARG A 354 -6.04 3.73 -17.96
N ALA A 355 -6.03 2.47 -18.41
CA ALA A 355 -5.58 1.33 -17.63
C ALA A 355 -4.38 0.59 -18.23
N ASN A 356 -3.61 -0.09 -17.39
CA ASN A 356 -2.73 -1.18 -17.83
C ASN A 356 -3.49 -2.50 -17.74
N THR A 357 -3.48 -3.34 -18.78
CA THR A 357 -4.33 -4.54 -18.85
C THR A 357 -3.53 -5.83 -18.77
N ILE A 358 -3.54 -6.50 -17.61
CA ILE A 358 -2.76 -7.70 -17.38
C ILE A 358 -3.65 -8.93 -17.56
N GLU A 359 -3.23 -9.89 -18.37
CA GLU A 359 -3.93 -11.15 -18.60
C GLU A 359 -3.31 -12.28 -17.76
N PHE A 360 -4.12 -12.96 -16.95
CA PHE A 360 -3.76 -14.11 -16.12
C PHE A 360 -4.50 -15.36 -16.61
N ASN A 361 -3.91 -16.02 -17.62
CA ASN A 361 -4.44 -17.27 -18.18
C ASN A 361 -3.58 -18.50 -17.86
N GLU A 362 -2.37 -18.31 -17.34
CA GLU A 362 -1.45 -19.40 -17.07
C GLU A 362 -1.84 -20.07 -15.75
N ILE A 363 -2.40 -21.27 -15.85
CA ILE A 363 -2.78 -22.11 -14.71
C ILE A 363 -1.79 -23.26 -14.61
N ASP A 364 -0.97 -23.26 -13.56
CA ASP A 364 -0.10 -24.39 -13.25
C ASP A 364 -0.70 -25.21 -12.10
N LEU A 365 -1.49 -26.23 -12.47
CA LEU A 365 -2.11 -27.17 -11.52
C LEU A 365 -1.11 -28.18 -10.94
N MET A 366 0.10 -28.27 -11.50
CA MET A 366 1.11 -29.25 -11.10
C MET A 366 2.14 -28.67 -10.13
N ASN A 367 1.94 -27.42 -9.68
CA ASN A 367 2.82 -26.75 -8.74
C ASN A 367 2.61 -27.21 -7.29
N PHE A 368 3.00 -28.45 -7.00
CA PHE A 368 2.90 -29.03 -5.66
C PHE A 368 3.85 -28.37 -4.64
N ASP A 369 4.86 -27.63 -5.10
CA ASP A 369 5.78 -26.88 -4.23
C ASP A 369 5.08 -25.76 -3.46
N ALA A 370 3.90 -25.32 -3.92
CA ALA A 370 3.00 -24.41 -3.23
C ALA A 370 2.26 -25.06 -2.04
N MET A 371 2.13 -26.39 -2.07
CA MET A 371 1.36 -27.17 -1.09
C MET A 371 2.20 -27.71 0.06
N VAL A 372 3.52 -27.45 0.04
CA VAL A 372 4.43 -27.75 1.14
C VAL A 372 4.32 -26.66 2.20
N GLU A 373 4.21 -27.06 3.46
CA GLU A 373 4.21 -26.12 4.60
C GLU A 373 5.53 -25.34 4.62
N LYS A 374 5.43 -24.03 4.33
CA LYS A 374 6.56 -23.10 4.34
C LYS A 374 6.52 -22.27 5.61
N GLU A 375 7.68 -21.79 6.05
CA GLU A 375 7.75 -20.83 7.15
C GLU A 375 6.87 -19.62 6.84
N SER A 376 6.08 -19.20 7.83
CA SER A 376 5.18 -18.06 7.67
C SER A 376 5.99 -16.78 7.46
N VAL A 377 5.86 -16.16 6.29
CA VAL A 377 6.45 -14.86 6.01
C VAL A 377 5.49 -13.79 6.53
N LYS A 378 6.01 -12.89 7.38
CA LYS A 378 5.21 -11.77 7.90
C LYS A 378 5.08 -10.68 6.84
N PRO A 379 3.95 -9.96 6.81
CA PRO A 379 3.86 -8.76 5.98
C PRO A 379 4.85 -7.72 6.52
N ILE A 380 5.28 -6.85 5.64
CA ILE A 380 6.11 -5.68 5.99
C ILE A 380 5.32 -4.44 5.63
N GLN A 381 5.49 -3.35 6.35
CA GLN A 381 4.91 -2.08 5.94
C GLN A 381 5.92 -1.34 5.06
N VAL A 382 5.50 -0.91 3.87
CA VAL A 382 6.34 -0.13 2.96
C VAL A 382 5.81 1.28 2.78
N SER A 383 6.72 2.22 2.53
CA SER A 383 6.38 3.57 2.04
C SER A 383 5.78 3.51 0.63
N ASN A 384 4.90 4.46 0.31
CA ASN A 384 4.37 4.67 -1.03
C ASN A 384 5.48 4.89 -2.07
N ASP A 385 6.66 5.38 -1.67
CA ASP A 385 7.82 5.60 -2.56
C ASP A 385 8.21 4.36 -3.38
N VAL A 386 7.92 3.16 -2.86
CA VAL A 386 8.21 1.89 -3.53
C VAL A 386 7.35 1.70 -4.78
N LEU A 387 6.13 2.23 -4.77
CA LEU A 387 5.14 2.11 -5.84
C LEU A 387 4.86 3.44 -6.56
N GLU A 388 5.36 4.55 -6.05
CA GLU A 388 5.10 5.86 -6.62
C GLU A 388 5.77 6.00 -8.00
N SER A 389 5.05 6.61 -8.95
CA SER A 389 5.61 6.94 -10.25
C SER A 389 6.61 8.08 -10.10
N THR A 390 7.82 7.88 -10.61
CA THR A 390 8.82 8.96 -10.71
C THR A 390 8.37 10.05 -11.69
N TYR A 391 7.65 9.69 -12.75
CA TYR A 391 7.41 10.52 -13.93
C TYR A 391 5.93 10.82 -14.15
N ILE A 392 5.62 12.07 -14.54
CA ILE A 392 4.30 12.46 -15.05
C ILE A 392 4.40 12.78 -16.53
N HIS A 393 5.42 13.53 -16.93
CA HIS A 393 5.63 13.93 -18.31
C HIS A 393 6.84 13.23 -18.91
N LEU A 394 6.76 12.89 -20.20
CA LEU A 394 7.86 12.19 -20.87
C LEU A 394 9.17 12.99 -20.79
N ILE A 395 9.10 14.32 -20.77
CA ILE A 395 10.29 15.17 -20.67
C ILE A 395 11.10 14.92 -19.40
N ASP A 396 10.44 14.53 -18.30
CA ASP A 396 11.08 14.22 -17.02
C ASP A 396 11.87 12.91 -17.09
N ALA A 397 11.35 11.93 -17.83
CA ALA A 397 12.02 10.65 -18.06
C ALA A 397 13.08 10.74 -19.16
N PHE A 398 12.85 11.60 -20.16
CA PHE A 398 13.72 11.74 -21.34
C PHE A 398 15.10 12.25 -20.97
N SER A 399 15.20 13.20 -20.05
CA SER A 399 16.49 13.70 -19.56
C SER A 399 17.32 12.62 -18.85
N ALA A 400 16.68 11.65 -18.19
CA ALA A 400 17.35 10.55 -17.49
C ALA A 400 17.62 9.31 -18.39
N HIS A 401 16.73 9.04 -19.36
CA HIS A 401 16.69 7.78 -20.11
C HIS A 401 16.58 7.96 -21.64
N GLU A 402 17.11 9.06 -22.20
CA GLU A 402 16.96 9.40 -23.63
C GLU A 402 17.21 8.21 -24.61
N PRO A 403 18.33 7.46 -24.53
CA PRO A 403 18.59 6.38 -25.48
C PRO A 403 17.50 5.29 -25.46
N LEU A 404 17.06 4.91 -24.26
CA LEU A 404 16.01 3.92 -24.05
C LEU A 404 14.67 4.42 -24.62
N ILE A 405 14.29 5.67 -24.33
CA ILE A 405 13.02 6.22 -24.79
C ILE A 405 12.98 6.35 -26.31
N ARG A 406 14.11 6.70 -26.95
CA ARG A 406 14.21 6.71 -28.42
C ARG A 406 14.00 5.32 -29.01
N GLN A 407 14.70 4.31 -28.49
CA GLN A 407 14.57 2.92 -28.93
C GLN A 407 13.13 2.40 -28.75
N VAL A 408 12.50 2.68 -27.60
CA VAL A 408 11.10 2.32 -27.34
C VAL A 408 10.17 3.01 -28.33
N SER A 409 10.36 4.30 -28.57
CA SER A 409 9.54 5.08 -29.50
C SER A 409 9.65 4.57 -30.94
N GLU A 410 10.85 4.17 -31.38
CA GLU A 410 11.08 3.58 -32.71
C GLU A 410 10.31 2.25 -32.86
N LYS A 411 10.39 1.37 -31.84
CA LYS A 411 9.65 0.11 -31.81
C LYS A 411 8.13 0.33 -31.87
N ILE A 412 7.61 1.27 -31.06
CA ILE A 412 6.18 1.61 -31.07
C ILE A 412 5.77 2.19 -32.43
N ASN A 413 6.62 3.02 -33.04
CA ASN A 413 6.32 3.61 -34.33
C ASN A 413 6.21 2.54 -35.44
N ALA A 414 7.10 1.53 -35.43
CA ALA A 414 7.01 0.40 -36.36
C ALA A 414 5.66 -0.33 -36.24
N ILE A 415 5.27 -0.69 -35.00
CA ILE A 415 3.98 -1.34 -34.72
C ILE A 415 2.80 -0.45 -35.15
N ASN A 416 2.90 0.86 -34.92
CA ASN A 416 1.86 1.81 -35.29
C ASN A 416 1.59 1.87 -36.79
N GLU A 417 2.61 1.68 -37.65
CA GLU A 417 2.41 1.61 -39.10
C GLU A 417 1.50 0.44 -39.49
N SER A 418 1.66 -0.71 -38.83
CA SER A 418 0.82 -1.90 -39.02
C SER A 418 -0.63 -1.68 -38.54
N LEU A 419 -0.83 -0.93 -37.45
CA LEU A 419 -2.15 -0.64 -36.88
C LEU A 419 -2.95 0.43 -37.65
N LYS A 420 -2.35 1.17 -38.58
CA LYS A 420 -3.04 2.25 -39.32
C LYS A 420 -4.25 1.76 -40.11
N VAL A 421 -4.17 0.54 -40.63
CA VAL A 421 -5.20 -0.08 -41.49
C VAL A 421 -6.55 -0.19 -40.77
N ILE A 422 -6.53 -0.47 -39.46
CA ILE A 422 -7.72 -0.67 -38.63
C ILE A 422 -8.05 0.55 -37.75
N HIS A 423 -7.36 1.68 -37.95
CA HIS A 423 -7.48 2.88 -37.10
C HIS A 423 -7.30 2.55 -35.59
N ALA A 424 -6.35 1.66 -35.27
CA ALA A 424 -6.02 1.25 -33.91
C ALA A 424 -4.70 1.84 -33.41
N GLN A 425 -4.13 2.83 -34.12
CA GLN A 425 -2.85 3.43 -33.75
C GLN A 425 -2.87 3.95 -32.30
N VAL A 426 -1.73 3.81 -31.63
CA VAL A 426 -1.54 4.34 -30.28
C VAL A 426 -0.98 5.76 -30.33
N GLY A 427 -1.52 6.62 -29.47
CA GLY A 427 -1.10 8.02 -29.37
C GLY A 427 0.06 8.23 -28.40
N TYR A 428 0.43 9.50 -28.19
CA TYR A 428 1.53 9.90 -27.32
C TYR A 428 1.40 9.36 -25.89
N ARG A 429 0.19 9.34 -25.32
CA ARG A 429 -0.05 8.82 -23.97
C ARG A 429 0.41 7.37 -23.79
N VAL A 430 0.10 6.50 -24.76
CA VAL A 430 0.51 5.10 -24.69
C VAL A 430 2.02 4.97 -24.85
N ARG A 431 2.62 5.74 -25.76
CA ARG A 431 4.09 5.80 -25.89
C ARG A 431 4.76 6.21 -24.58
N ASP A 432 4.24 7.25 -23.94
CA ASP A 432 4.80 7.79 -22.70
C ASP A 432 4.70 6.74 -21.58
N GLU A 433 3.56 6.07 -21.47
CA GLU A 433 3.34 5.00 -20.47
C GLU A 433 4.26 3.79 -20.69
N ILE A 434 4.44 3.33 -21.94
CA ILE A 434 5.41 2.27 -22.24
C ILE A 434 6.84 2.74 -21.91
N SER A 435 7.17 4.00 -22.21
CA SER A 435 8.47 4.57 -21.89
C SER A 435 8.73 4.62 -20.38
N PHE A 436 7.73 5.02 -19.59
CA PHE A 436 7.80 5.02 -18.13
C PHE A 436 7.97 3.62 -17.57
N TYR A 437 7.21 2.64 -18.07
CA TYR A 437 7.37 1.23 -17.67
C TYR A 437 8.80 0.74 -17.90
N MET A 438 9.34 0.99 -19.09
CA MET A 438 10.70 0.58 -19.44
C MET A 438 11.76 1.30 -18.58
N ALA A 439 11.57 2.59 -18.31
CA ALA A 439 12.43 3.35 -17.41
C ALA A 439 12.37 2.81 -15.98
N HIS A 440 11.18 2.50 -15.46
CA HIS A 440 11.02 1.91 -14.12
C HIS A 440 11.62 0.50 -14.02
N ASN A 441 11.57 -0.29 -15.10
CA ASN A 441 12.27 -1.57 -15.17
C ASN A 441 13.79 -1.40 -15.08
N ALA A 442 14.35 -0.42 -15.80
CA ALA A 442 15.77 -0.10 -15.73
C ALA A 442 16.20 0.42 -14.33
N GLU A 443 15.41 1.31 -13.72
CA GLU A 443 15.63 1.84 -12.37
C GLU A 443 15.56 0.79 -11.26
N ALA A 444 14.84 -0.31 -11.50
CA ALA A 444 14.68 -1.43 -10.57
C ALA A 444 15.70 -2.55 -10.84
N GLY A 445 16.79 -2.26 -11.56
CA GLY A 445 17.86 -3.23 -11.80
C GLY A 445 17.56 -4.25 -12.90
N MET A 446 16.69 -3.90 -13.87
CA MET A 446 16.24 -4.81 -14.93
C MET A 446 15.55 -6.05 -14.38
N LEU A 447 14.48 -5.86 -13.59
CA LEU A 447 13.64 -6.95 -13.06
C LEU A 447 13.21 -7.93 -14.15
N LEU A 448 12.93 -7.39 -15.34
CA LEU A 448 12.67 -8.11 -16.58
C LEU A 448 13.73 -7.73 -17.61
N THR A 449 14.06 -8.64 -18.54
CA THR A 449 14.87 -8.27 -19.71
C THR A 449 14.12 -7.23 -20.57
N GLU A 450 14.84 -6.45 -21.36
CA GLU A 450 14.22 -5.43 -22.23
C GLU A 450 13.14 -6.03 -23.15
N ASN A 451 13.37 -7.23 -23.68
CA ASN A 451 12.39 -7.89 -24.54
C ASN A 451 11.18 -8.38 -23.75
N GLU A 452 11.36 -8.96 -22.55
CA GLU A 452 10.22 -9.36 -21.71
C GLU A 452 9.39 -8.17 -21.24
N ALA A 453 10.04 -7.07 -20.83
CA ALA A 453 9.36 -5.84 -20.42
C ALA A 453 8.55 -5.25 -21.59
N MET A 454 9.14 -5.22 -22.79
CA MET A 454 8.46 -4.74 -23.99
C MET A 454 7.32 -5.67 -24.43
N ASP A 455 7.49 -6.98 -24.31
CA ASP A 455 6.46 -8.00 -24.56
C ASP A 455 5.23 -7.74 -23.68
N PHE A 456 5.45 -7.53 -22.37
CA PHE A 456 4.39 -7.14 -21.44
C PHE A 456 3.74 -5.80 -21.81
N CYS A 457 4.50 -4.78 -22.20
CA CYS A 457 3.96 -3.48 -22.58
C CYS A 457 3.05 -3.56 -23.82
N ILE A 458 3.49 -4.29 -24.84
CA ILE A 458 2.72 -4.47 -26.09
C ILE A 458 1.44 -5.25 -25.80
N MET A 459 1.54 -6.33 -25.02
CA MET A 459 0.40 -7.13 -24.56
C MET A 459 -0.62 -6.29 -23.77
N GLN A 460 -0.15 -5.37 -22.91
CA GLN A 460 -1.01 -4.57 -22.03
C GLN A 460 -1.66 -3.36 -22.70
N LYS A 461 -1.03 -2.78 -23.73
CA LYS A 461 -1.41 -1.46 -24.26
C LYS A 461 -1.75 -1.43 -25.73
N ILE A 462 -1.24 -2.39 -26.52
CA ILE A 462 -1.38 -2.38 -27.97
C ILE A 462 -2.37 -3.46 -28.42
N LEU A 463 -2.09 -4.73 -28.12
CA LEU A 463 -2.93 -5.85 -28.54
C LEU A 463 -4.40 -5.76 -28.08
N PRO A 464 -4.74 -5.23 -26.89
CA PRO A 464 -6.12 -5.12 -26.43
C PRO A 464 -7.02 -4.21 -27.29
N ARG A 465 -6.41 -3.41 -28.18
CA ARG A 465 -7.11 -2.51 -29.11
C ARG A 465 -7.46 -3.18 -30.43
N ILE A 466 -6.95 -4.38 -30.68
CA ILE A 466 -7.19 -5.12 -31.90
C ILE A 466 -8.47 -5.93 -31.75
N SER A 467 -9.51 -5.52 -32.48
CA SER A 467 -10.74 -6.29 -32.63
C SER A 467 -11.38 -6.00 -33.98
N GLY A 468 -12.00 -6.99 -34.59
CA GLY A 468 -12.74 -6.81 -35.83
C GLY A 468 -12.95 -8.09 -36.61
N THR A 469 -13.58 -7.94 -37.76
CA THR A 469 -13.85 -9.03 -38.71
C THR A 469 -12.62 -9.37 -39.55
N GLN A 470 -12.55 -10.61 -40.02
CA GLN A 470 -11.42 -11.19 -40.77
C GLN A 470 -10.83 -10.27 -41.84
N ASN A 471 -11.65 -9.80 -42.78
CA ASN A 471 -11.22 -8.97 -43.92
C ASN A 471 -10.40 -7.72 -43.55
N ILE A 472 -10.56 -7.20 -42.32
CA ILE A 472 -9.91 -5.97 -41.87
C ILE A 472 -8.70 -6.29 -40.98
N VAL A 473 -8.81 -7.32 -40.14
CA VAL A 473 -7.83 -7.60 -39.07
C VAL A 473 -6.75 -8.60 -39.50
N GLU A 474 -7.06 -9.54 -40.40
CA GLU A 474 -6.11 -10.57 -40.86
C GLU A 474 -4.79 -9.98 -41.39
N PRO A 475 -4.80 -8.97 -42.29
CA PRO A 475 -3.54 -8.38 -42.79
C PRO A 475 -2.73 -7.66 -41.71
N VAL A 476 -3.38 -7.23 -40.63
CA VAL A 476 -2.72 -6.59 -39.49
C VAL A 476 -2.05 -7.66 -38.61
N LEU A 477 -2.75 -8.77 -38.34
CA LEU A 477 -2.18 -9.88 -37.56
C LEU A 477 -0.98 -10.51 -38.25
N GLU A 478 -1.00 -10.67 -39.58
CA GLU A 478 0.16 -11.18 -40.34
C GLU A 478 1.40 -10.28 -40.22
N LYS A 479 1.21 -8.95 -40.28
CA LYS A 479 2.33 -8.01 -40.10
C LYS A 479 2.86 -8.04 -38.66
N LEU A 480 1.94 -8.05 -37.69
CA LEU A 480 2.30 -8.09 -36.28
C LEU A 480 2.99 -9.40 -35.89
N GLU A 481 2.62 -10.54 -36.48
CA GLU A 481 3.30 -11.82 -36.27
C GLU A 481 4.79 -11.74 -36.62
N ILE A 482 5.15 -11.01 -37.69
CA ILE A 482 6.54 -10.80 -38.10
C ILE A 482 7.24 -9.83 -37.15
N GLU A 483 6.63 -8.67 -36.87
CA GLU A 483 7.21 -7.62 -36.03
C GLU A 483 7.37 -8.06 -34.57
N LEU A 484 6.43 -8.87 -34.07
CA LEU A 484 6.37 -9.30 -32.67
C LEU A 484 6.99 -10.66 -32.41
N LYS A 485 7.60 -11.30 -33.41
CA LYS A 485 8.33 -12.57 -33.26
C LYS A 485 9.36 -12.61 -32.11
N PRO A 486 10.08 -11.52 -31.77
CA PRO A 486 10.98 -11.51 -30.63
C PRO A 486 10.30 -11.56 -29.25
N TYR A 487 8.97 -11.37 -29.19
CA TYR A 487 8.18 -11.23 -27.98
C TYR A 487 7.27 -12.47 -27.82
N GLU A 488 7.66 -13.39 -26.94
CA GLU A 488 7.05 -14.71 -26.84
C GLU A 488 5.54 -14.66 -26.52
N LYS A 489 5.12 -13.83 -25.54
CA LYS A 489 3.71 -13.76 -25.13
C LYS A 489 2.86 -13.12 -26.21
N CYS A 490 3.33 -12.03 -26.80
CA CYS A 490 2.67 -11.40 -27.94
C CYS A 490 2.54 -12.36 -29.12
N SER A 491 3.60 -13.11 -29.45
CA SER A 491 3.56 -14.09 -30.55
C SER A 491 2.48 -15.16 -30.31
N LYS A 492 2.46 -15.76 -29.11
CA LYS A 492 1.42 -16.74 -28.73
C LYS A 492 0.02 -16.15 -28.82
N LYS A 493 -0.17 -14.92 -28.33
CA LYS A 493 -1.47 -14.24 -28.39
C LYS A 493 -1.91 -13.96 -29.83
N ILE A 494 -0.98 -13.55 -30.71
CA ILE A 494 -1.29 -13.34 -32.13
C ILE A 494 -1.69 -14.67 -32.80
N GLU A 495 -1.00 -15.77 -32.50
CA GLU A 495 -1.38 -17.10 -33.00
C GLU A 495 -2.78 -17.52 -32.54
N GLU A 496 -3.10 -17.33 -31.24
CA GLU A 496 -4.45 -17.56 -30.71
C GLU A 496 -5.51 -16.70 -31.42
N MET A 497 -5.21 -15.41 -31.62
CA MET A 497 -6.09 -14.47 -32.30
C MET A 497 -6.33 -14.86 -33.76
N LYS A 498 -5.29 -15.27 -34.49
CA LYS A 498 -5.42 -15.75 -35.88
C LYS A 498 -6.28 -17.01 -35.96
N LYS A 499 -6.02 -18.00 -35.09
CA LYS A 499 -6.82 -19.22 -35.04
C LYS A 499 -8.31 -18.93 -34.80
N ARG A 500 -8.63 -18.02 -33.86
CA ARG A 500 -10.01 -17.59 -33.61
C ARG A 500 -10.63 -16.86 -34.81
N LEU A 501 -9.83 -16.06 -35.52
CA LEU A 501 -10.28 -15.36 -36.70
C LEU A 501 -10.68 -16.33 -37.81
N ASP A 502 -9.90 -17.41 -38.00
CA ASP A 502 -10.19 -18.48 -38.95
C ASP A 502 -11.46 -19.26 -38.55
N ASP A 503 -11.63 -19.55 -37.25
CA ASP A 503 -12.76 -20.33 -36.75
C ASP A 503 -14.08 -19.53 -36.77
N ASN A 504 -14.05 -18.24 -36.40
CA ASN A 504 -15.26 -17.45 -36.11
C ASN A 504 -15.50 -16.26 -37.07
N GLY A 505 -14.55 -15.91 -37.93
CA GLY A 505 -14.61 -14.73 -38.81
C GLY A 505 -14.52 -13.38 -38.08
N PHE A 506 -14.38 -13.39 -36.76
CA PHE A 506 -14.22 -12.24 -35.88
C PHE A 506 -13.23 -12.56 -34.77
N VAL A 507 -12.40 -11.58 -34.41
CA VAL A 507 -11.46 -11.70 -33.29
C VAL A 507 -11.51 -10.48 -32.40
N SER A 508 -11.35 -10.71 -31.10
CA SER A 508 -11.07 -9.70 -30.10
C SER A 508 -10.00 -10.24 -29.16
N PHE A 509 -9.16 -9.36 -28.64
CA PHE A 509 -8.21 -9.70 -27.58
C PHE A 509 -8.90 -10.29 -26.33
N TRP A 510 -10.13 -9.83 -26.06
CA TRP A 510 -10.87 -10.09 -24.83
C TRP A 510 -11.72 -11.35 -24.83
N THR A 511 -11.94 -11.94 -26.00
CA THR A 511 -12.79 -13.14 -26.14
C THR A 511 -11.92 -14.37 -26.06
N ALA A 512 -12.21 -15.27 -25.12
CA ALA A 512 -11.59 -16.59 -24.99
C ALA A 512 -12.09 -17.56 -26.08
#